data_AF-A0A6N7FU70-F1
#
_entry.id   AF-A0A6N7FU70-F1
#
_cell.length_a   1.000
_cell.length_b   1.000
_cell.length_c   1.000
_cell.angle_alpha   90.00
_cell.angle_beta   90.00
_cell.angle_gamma   90.00
#
_symmetry.space_group_name_H-M   'P 1'
#
loop_
_entity.id
_entity.type
_entity.pdbx_description
1 polymer ?
#
loop_
_entity_poly.entity_id
_entity_poly.type
_entity_poly.pdbx_seq_one_letter_code
_entity_poly.pdbx_strand_id
1 'polypeptide(L)'
;METQNGRFMCVHCGIGFPRPNRTGRKPQYCGASCRQRAFEARRRAALHAGFPVAGPPPTRRERRPDRYESGLTARRRHALRDEGFPDPWGRRQTLCGSWARPTATLFGEHRESDRPTCLTCQEIVVLHPPRGRPDPLRELPAMRALLRRARADLLAAGPPAEAIADLFRYAPR
;
A
#
# COMPACT_ATOMS: atom_id res chain seq x y z
N MET A 1 13.08 27.78 19.99
CA MET A 1 13.22 29.14 20.53
C MET A 1 12.95 29.08 22.02
N GLU A 2 14.02 29.14 22.80
CA GLU A 2 13.94 29.25 24.25
C GLU A 2 13.96 30.75 24.57
N THR A 3 13.02 31.21 25.38
CA THR A 3 12.99 32.62 25.82
C THR A 3 13.87 32.77 27.07
N GLN A 4 14.40 33.97 27.31
CA GLN A 4 15.37 34.24 28.40
C GLN A 4 14.87 33.87 29.81
N ASN A 5 13.58 33.57 29.99
CA ASN A 5 12.95 33.25 31.28
C ASN A 5 12.66 31.75 31.48
N GLY A 6 13.33 30.85 30.76
CA GLY A 6 13.11 29.40 30.89
C GLY A 6 11.73 28.92 30.39
N ARG A 7 11.05 29.76 29.60
CA ARG A 7 9.78 29.43 28.93
C ARG A 7 10.02 29.07 27.47
N PHE A 8 9.23 28.13 26.97
CA PHE A 8 9.25 27.68 25.59
C PHE A 8 8.07 28.29 24.84
N MET A 9 8.28 28.70 23.59
CA MET A 9 7.20 29.19 22.74
C MET A 9 6.59 28.04 21.98
N CYS A 10 5.26 27.90 22.01
CA CYS A 10 4.58 26.87 21.25
C CYS A 10 4.68 27.18 19.75
N VAL A 11 5.17 26.23 18.97
CA VAL A 11 5.31 26.38 17.51
C VAL A 11 3.95 26.52 16.80
N HIS A 12 2.86 26.05 17.42
CA HIS A 12 1.52 26.12 16.82
C HIS A 12 0.74 27.39 17.19
N CYS A 13 0.64 27.73 18.48
CA CYS A 13 -0.18 28.85 18.96
C CYS A 13 0.62 30.06 19.46
N GLY A 14 1.96 29.97 19.53
CA GLY A 14 2.81 31.05 20.03
C GLY A 14 2.79 31.27 21.54
N ILE A 15 1.92 30.59 22.31
CA ILE A 15 1.84 30.79 23.76
C ILE A 15 3.12 30.27 24.45
N GLY A 16 3.65 31.05 25.40
CA GLY A 16 4.79 30.70 26.23
C GLY A 16 4.41 29.75 27.37
N PHE A 17 5.03 28.56 27.44
CA PHE A 17 4.73 27.51 28.42
C PHE A 17 5.98 27.06 29.18
N PRO A 18 5.84 26.59 30.44
CA PRO A 18 6.98 26.12 31.23
C PRO A 18 7.50 24.77 30.73
N ARG A 19 8.77 24.48 31.02
CA ARG A 19 9.37 23.18 30.73
C ARG A 19 8.84 22.13 31.73
N PRO A 20 8.21 21.03 31.29
CA PRO A 20 7.69 20.03 32.21
C PRO A 20 8.81 19.24 32.93
N ASN A 21 9.90 18.91 32.23
CA ASN A 21 11.05 18.19 32.79
C ASN A 21 12.38 18.89 32.43
N ARG A 22 13.30 19.00 33.41
CA ARG A 22 14.63 19.62 33.21
C ARG A 22 15.53 18.79 32.28
N THR A 23 15.34 17.47 32.24
CA THR A 23 16.10 16.52 31.42
C THR A 23 15.29 16.08 30.19
N GLY A 24 15.98 15.77 29.09
CA GLY A 24 15.37 15.30 27.84
C GLY A 24 15.20 16.35 26.74
N ARG A 25 14.51 15.97 25.66
CA ARG A 25 14.31 16.82 24.47
C ARG A 25 13.44 18.04 24.79
N LYS A 26 13.79 19.19 24.20
CA LYS A 26 13.04 20.45 24.34
C LYS A 26 11.62 20.30 23.77
N PRO A 27 10.55 20.59 24.53
CA PRO A 27 9.18 20.49 24.04
C PRO A 27 8.91 21.58 22.99
N GLN A 28 8.17 21.24 21.93
CA GLN A 28 7.80 22.17 20.85
C GLN A 28 6.36 22.69 20.96
N TYR A 29 5.51 22.01 21.74
CA TYR A 29 4.08 22.30 21.85
C TYR A 29 3.68 22.42 23.31
N CYS A 30 2.78 23.35 23.62
CA CYS A 30 2.28 23.55 24.98
C CYS A 30 1.39 22.41 25.49
N GLY A 31 0.90 21.54 24.60
CA GLY A 31 0.05 20.40 24.95
C GLY A 31 -0.28 19.49 23.76
N ALA A 32 -1.04 18.42 24.04
CA ALA A 32 -1.44 17.42 23.05
C ALA A 32 -2.32 17.99 21.93
N SER A 33 -3.23 18.92 22.27
CA SER A 33 -4.11 19.57 21.30
C SER A 33 -3.34 20.36 20.24
N CYS A 34 -2.37 21.19 20.66
CA CYS A 34 -1.51 21.94 19.75
C CYS A 34 -0.61 21.03 18.91
N ARG A 35 -0.16 19.91 19.47
CA ARG A 35 0.61 18.89 18.73
C ARG A 35 -0.23 18.25 17.62
N GLN A 36 -1.48 17.88 17.92
CA GLN A 36 -2.41 17.30 16.95
C GLN A 36 -2.74 18.28 15.82
N ARG A 37 -3.09 19.53 16.16
CA ARG A 37 -3.38 20.56 15.15
C ARG A 37 -2.19 20.85 14.26
N ALA A 38 -0.98 20.90 14.81
CA ALA A 38 0.25 21.07 14.01
C ALA A 38 0.50 19.88 13.07
N PHE A 39 0.21 18.64 13.52
CA PHE A 39 0.28 17.46 12.66
C PHE A 39 -0.73 17.55 11.51
N GLU A 40 -1.98 17.91 11.79
CA GLU A 40 -3.02 18.06 10.77
C GLU A 40 -2.72 19.18 9.79
N ALA A 41 -2.21 20.33 10.26
CA ALA A 41 -1.79 21.42 9.40
C ALA A 41 -0.68 20.97 8.42
N ARG A 42 0.34 20.25 8.92
CA ARG A 42 1.37 19.65 8.06
C ARG A 42 0.79 18.62 7.09
N ARG A 43 -0.14 17.78 7.54
CA ARG A 43 -0.80 16.78 6.70
C ARG A 43 -1.59 17.44 5.57
N ARG A 44 -2.35 18.51 5.85
CA ARG A 44 -3.09 19.28 4.83
C ARG A 44 -2.13 19.98 3.87
N ALA A 45 -1.07 20.62 4.38
CA ALA A 45 -0.06 21.27 3.55
C ALA A 45 0.63 20.27 2.60
N ALA A 46 0.96 19.07 3.09
CA ALA A 46 1.52 18.00 2.26
C ALA A 46 0.57 17.57 1.13
N LEU A 47 -0.74 17.48 1.41
CA LEU A 47 -1.75 17.19 0.39
C LEU A 47 -1.84 18.28 -0.68
N HIS A 48 -1.81 19.56 -0.28
CA HIS A 48 -1.90 20.69 -1.22
C HIS A 48 -0.66 20.87 -2.08
N ALA A 49 0.53 20.63 -1.53
CA ALA A 49 1.79 20.79 -2.25
C ALA A 49 2.13 19.60 -3.19
N GLY A 50 1.23 18.62 -3.33
CA GLY A 50 1.45 17.45 -4.19
C GLY A 50 2.63 16.59 -3.74
N PHE A 51 3.13 16.78 -2.52
CA PHE A 51 4.12 15.86 -1.97
C PHE A 51 3.46 14.49 -1.88
N PRO A 52 4.14 13.42 -2.33
CA PRO A 52 3.61 12.09 -2.13
C PRO A 52 3.36 11.93 -0.64
N VAL A 53 2.09 11.71 -0.28
CA VAL A 53 1.72 11.31 1.08
C VAL A 53 2.69 10.20 1.42
N ALA A 54 3.53 10.40 2.43
CA ALA A 54 4.49 9.38 2.85
C ALA A 54 3.70 8.09 2.90
N GLY A 55 4.05 7.16 2.00
CA GLY A 55 3.37 5.89 1.93
C GLY A 55 3.37 5.26 3.32
N PRO A 56 2.51 4.26 3.58
CA PRO A 56 2.68 3.45 4.78
C PRO A 56 4.18 3.18 4.98
N PRO A 57 4.72 3.34 6.22
CA PRO A 57 6.15 3.25 6.47
C PRO A 57 6.71 2.03 5.75
N PRO A 58 7.93 2.08 5.19
CA PRO A 58 8.51 0.97 4.42
C PRO A 58 8.63 -0.28 5.31
N THR A 59 7.55 -1.03 5.42
CA THR A 59 7.48 -2.33 6.07
C THR A 59 7.10 -3.42 5.08
N ARG A 60 6.75 -3.06 3.85
CA ARG A 60 6.58 -4.04 2.78
C ARG A 60 7.95 -4.44 2.27
N ARG A 61 8.47 -5.52 2.86
CA ARG A 61 9.21 -6.52 2.08
C ARG A 61 8.58 -6.58 0.71
N GLU A 62 9.40 -6.39 -0.31
CA GLU A 62 9.00 -6.46 -1.70
C GLU A 62 8.22 -7.76 -1.87
N ARG A 63 6.91 -7.64 -2.06
CA ARG A 63 6.04 -8.81 -2.19
C ARG A 63 6.46 -9.48 -3.47
N ARG A 64 7.09 -10.66 -3.34
CA ARG A 64 7.36 -11.51 -4.48
C ARG A 64 6.01 -11.92 -5.08
N PRO A 65 5.65 -11.41 -6.27
CA PRO A 65 4.30 -11.57 -6.81
C PRO A 65 4.00 -13.03 -7.16
N ASP A 66 5.02 -13.85 -7.30
CA ASP A 66 4.94 -15.26 -7.71
C ASP A 66 4.71 -16.24 -6.54
N ARG A 67 4.73 -15.78 -5.28
CA ARG A 67 4.64 -16.68 -4.11
C ARG A 67 3.82 -16.09 -2.96
N TYR A 68 3.07 -16.96 -2.29
CA TYR A 68 2.39 -16.60 -1.04
C TYR A 68 3.40 -16.37 0.09
N GLU A 69 3.14 -15.37 0.92
CA GLU A 69 3.84 -15.19 2.19
C GLU A 69 3.49 -16.35 3.14
N SER A 70 4.42 -16.80 3.98
CA SER A 70 4.13 -17.83 4.99
C SER A 70 3.83 -17.24 6.37
N GLY A 71 2.89 -17.86 7.06
CA GLY A 71 2.55 -17.59 8.45
C GLY A 71 2.75 -18.82 9.33
N LEU A 72 3.02 -18.60 10.61
CA LEU A 72 3.17 -19.65 11.61
C LEU A 72 1.99 -19.66 12.59
N THR A 73 1.44 -20.85 12.80
CA THR A 73 0.65 -21.21 13.99
C THR A 73 1.50 -22.06 14.93
N ALA A 74 0.96 -22.44 16.09
CA ALA A 74 1.67 -23.28 17.05
C ALA A 74 2.18 -24.60 16.43
N ARG A 75 1.43 -25.19 15.50
CA ARG A 75 1.70 -26.54 14.98
C ARG A 75 2.15 -26.58 13.52
N ARG A 76 1.76 -25.60 12.69
CA ARG A 76 1.93 -25.70 11.24
C ARG A 76 2.31 -24.37 10.60
N ARG A 77 2.94 -24.45 9.42
CA ARG A 77 3.09 -23.32 8.50
C ARG A 77 1.88 -23.23 7.57
N HIS A 78 1.46 -22.01 7.28
CA HIS A 78 0.32 -21.73 6.44
C HIS A 78 0.69 -20.71 5.37
N ALA A 79 0.04 -20.79 4.21
CA ALA A 79 0.07 -19.73 3.20
C ALA A 79 -0.88 -18.61 3.65
N LEU A 80 -0.38 -17.38 3.72
CA LEU A 80 -1.20 -16.21 4.03
C LEU A 80 -1.98 -15.77 2.80
N ARG A 81 -3.20 -15.27 3.00
CA ARG A 81 -3.95 -14.60 1.93
C ARG A 81 -3.22 -13.32 1.52
N ASP A 82 -3.16 -13.05 0.22
CA ASP A 82 -2.56 -11.83 -0.31
C ASP A 82 -3.30 -10.58 0.18
N GLU A 83 -4.61 -10.70 0.28
CA GLU A 83 -5.51 -9.67 0.77
C GLU A 83 -5.80 -9.88 2.26
N GLY A 84 -5.94 -8.78 3.00
CA GLY A 84 -6.28 -8.79 4.41
C GLY A 84 -5.34 -7.94 5.25
N PHE A 85 -5.93 -7.08 6.07
CA PHE A 85 -5.21 -6.35 7.09
C PHE A 85 -4.84 -7.30 8.23
N PRO A 86 -3.67 -7.12 8.86
CA PRO A 86 -3.36 -7.82 10.08
C PRO A 86 -4.39 -7.46 11.18
N ASP A 87 -4.71 -8.43 12.03
CA ASP A 87 -5.48 -8.19 13.25
C ASP A 87 -4.68 -7.32 14.25
N PRO A 88 -5.28 -6.85 15.36
CA PRO A 88 -4.56 -6.06 16.37
C PRO A 88 -3.32 -6.74 16.96
N TRP A 89 -3.20 -8.06 16.82
CA TRP A 89 -2.08 -8.87 17.29
C TRP A 89 -1.07 -9.21 16.17
N GLY A 90 -1.22 -8.61 14.99
CA GLY A 90 -0.33 -8.78 13.84
C GLY A 90 -0.53 -10.09 13.08
N ARG A 91 -1.60 -10.86 13.31
CA ARG A 91 -1.91 -12.10 12.58
C ARG A 91 -2.69 -11.79 11.31
N ARG A 92 -2.55 -12.65 10.31
CA ARG A 92 -3.31 -12.57 9.05
C ARG A 92 -4.04 -13.87 8.78
N GLN A 93 -5.14 -13.76 8.05
CA GLN A 93 -5.90 -14.91 7.61
C GLN A 93 -5.09 -15.72 6.58
N THR A 94 -5.12 -17.04 6.73
CA THR A 94 -4.46 -18.00 5.84
C THR A 94 -5.41 -18.47 4.74
N LEU A 95 -4.89 -19.15 3.73
CA LEU A 95 -5.71 -19.74 2.67
C LEU A 95 -6.72 -20.75 3.22
N CYS A 96 -6.35 -21.54 4.23
CA CYS A 96 -7.23 -22.50 4.90
C CYS A 96 -8.15 -21.85 5.96
N GLY A 97 -8.19 -20.53 6.06
CA GLY A 97 -9.09 -19.79 6.96
C GLY A 97 -8.60 -19.60 8.40
N SER A 98 -7.46 -20.17 8.78
CA SER A 98 -6.86 -19.97 10.10
C SER A 98 -6.18 -18.60 10.23
N TRP A 99 -5.79 -18.20 11.45
CA TRP A 99 -5.04 -16.98 11.70
C TRP A 99 -3.60 -17.32 12.10
N ALA A 100 -2.63 -16.77 11.37
CA ALA A 100 -1.21 -17.04 11.58
C ALA A 100 -0.40 -15.75 11.65
N ARG A 101 0.68 -15.74 12.44
CA ARG A 101 1.63 -14.61 12.44
C ARG A 101 2.50 -14.69 11.19
N PRO A 102 2.59 -13.62 10.38
CA PRO A 102 3.48 -13.59 9.23
C PRO A 102 4.92 -13.85 9.61
N THR A 103 5.63 -14.54 8.73
CA THR A 103 7.07 -14.80 8.89
C THR A 103 7.86 -14.12 7.80
N ALA A 104 9.18 -14.12 7.99
CA ALA A 104 10.15 -13.63 7.04
C ALA A 104 10.34 -14.51 5.79
N THR A 105 9.49 -15.50 5.55
CA THR A 105 9.77 -16.52 4.53
C THR A 105 8.59 -16.80 3.64
N LEU A 106 8.85 -17.21 2.39
CA LEU A 106 7.82 -17.55 1.43
C LEU A 106 7.30 -18.97 1.70
N PHE A 107 6.03 -19.18 1.40
CA PHE A 107 5.42 -20.50 1.53
C PHE A 107 6.01 -21.44 0.46
N GLY A 108 6.54 -22.59 0.90
CA GLY A 108 7.12 -23.60 0.01
C GLY A 108 8.65 -23.53 -0.20
N GLU A 109 9.35 -22.50 0.31
CA GLU A 109 10.82 -22.37 0.14
C GLU A 109 11.67 -23.21 1.10
N HIS A 110 11.08 -23.84 2.10
CA HIS A 110 11.87 -24.54 3.12
C HIS A 110 11.89 -26.03 2.91
N ARG A 111 13.08 -26.57 2.62
CA ARG A 111 13.39 -27.99 2.77
C ARG A 111 13.59 -28.41 4.23
N GLU A 112 13.93 -27.47 5.11
CA GLU A 112 14.34 -27.76 6.50
C GLU A 112 13.63 -26.83 7.47
N SER A 113 12.44 -27.22 7.89
CA SER A 113 11.58 -26.37 8.68
C SER A 113 10.98 -27.23 9.79
N ASP A 114 11.26 -26.91 11.06
CA ASP A 114 10.83 -27.68 12.25
C ASP A 114 9.31 -27.92 12.36
N ARG A 115 8.51 -27.24 11.54
CA ARG A 115 7.05 -27.37 11.57
C ARG A 115 6.52 -27.82 10.21
N PRO A 116 5.64 -28.82 10.18
CA PRO A 116 5.05 -29.28 8.94
C PRO A 116 4.19 -28.20 8.29
N THR A 117 4.16 -28.23 6.95
CA THR A 117 3.30 -27.38 6.14
C THR A 117 1.84 -27.83 6.27
N CYS A 118 0.90 -26.88 6.31
CA CYS A 118 -0.52 -27.18 6.25
C CYS A 118 -0.89 -27.72 4.87
N LEU A 119 -1.29 -29.00 4.80
CA LEU A 119 -1.68 -29.69 3.55
C LEU A 119 -2.79 -28.94 2.80
N THR A 120 -3.82 -28.46 3.49
CA THR A 120 -4.89 -27.67 2.87
C THR A 120 -4.37 -26.38 2.22
N CYS A 121 -3.44 -25.67 2.88
CA CYS A 121 -2.80 -24.52 2.26
C CYS A 121 -1.99 -24.95 1.03
N GLN A 122 -1.28 -26.06 1.09
CA GLN A 122 -0.49 -26.57 -0.02
C GLN A 122 -1.36 -26.92 -1.23
N GLU A 123 -2.48 -27.62 -1.03
CA GLU A 123 -3.45 -27.93 -2.08
C GLU A 123 -4.03 -26.67 -2.73
N ILE A 124 -4.44 -25.69 -1.92
CA ILE A 124 -4.98 -24.41 -2.43
C ILE A 124 -3.94 -23.67 -3.25
N VAL A 125 -2.66 -23.66 -2.84
CA VAL A 125 -1.58 -23.00 -3.60
C VAL A 125 -1.37 -23.67 -4.97
N VAL A 126 -1.48 -24.99 -5.05
CA VAL A 126 -1.36 -25.72 -6.32
C VAL A 126 -2.53 -25.39 -7.26
N LEU A 127 -3.76 -25.34 -6.72
CA LEU A 127 -4.96 -25.01 -7.50
C LEU A 127 -5.05 -23.52 -7.89
N HIS A 128 -4.55 -22.65 -7.02
CA HIS A 128 -4.63 -21.21 -7.13
C HIS A 128 -3.27 -20.60 -6.83
N PRO A 129 -2.32 -20.68 -7.79
CA PRO A 129 -1.06 -19.98 -7.65
C PRO A 129 -1.32 -18.49 -7.45
N PRO A 130 -0.49 -17.79 -6.65
CA PRO A 130 -0.70 -16.39 -6.36
C PRO A 130 -0.74 -15.63 -7.67
N ARG A 131 -1.77 -14.79 -7.83
CA ARG A 131 -1.87 -13.94 -9.00
C ARG A 131 -0.77 -12.91 -8.85
N GLY A 132 0.27 -13.03 -9.66
CA GLY A 132 1.28 -12.01 -9.75
C GLY A 132 0.59 -10.67 -9.91
N ARG A 133 0.86 -9.72 -9.01
CA ARG A 133 0.42 -8.35 -9.28
C ARG A 133 1.06 -7.97 -10.61
N PRO A 134 0.27 -7.45 -11.56
CA PRO A 134 0.85 -6.96 -12.79
C PRO A 134 1.92 -5.95 -12.39
N ASP A 135 3.18 -6.25 -12.70
CA ASP A 135 4.27 -5.33 -12.39
C ASP A 135 4.21 -4.23 -13.44
N PRO A 136 3.72 -3.03 -13.10
CA PRO A 136 3.48 -2.01 -14.10
C PRO A 136 4.77 -1.63 -14.82
N LEU A 137 5.95 -1.73 -14.20
CA LEU A 137 7.22 -1.38 -14.85
C LEU A 137 7.67 -2.47 -15.82
N ARG A 138 7.50 -3.74 -15.46
CA ARG A 138 7.89 -4.88 -16.31
C ARG A 138 6.86 -5.17 -17.40
N GLU A 139 5.59 -4.88 -17.15
CA GLU A 139 4.47 -5.13 -18.05
C GLU A 139 4.10 -3.92 -18.91
N LEU A 140 4.61 -2.72 -18.60
CA LEU A 140 4.40 -1.51 -19.39
C LEU A 140 4.68 -1.69 -20.88
N PRO A 141 5.77 -2.35 -21.32
CA PRO A 141 6.01 -2.61 -22.74
C PRO A 141 4.92 -3.48 -23.37
N ALA A 142 4.50 -4.55 -22.67
CA ALA A 142 3.44 -5.45 -23.14
C ALA A 142 2.09 -4.74 -23.21
N MET A 143 1.74 -3.96 -22.17
CA MET A 143 0.53 -3.13 -22.16
C MET A 143 0.54 -2.09 -23.28
N ARG A 144 1.69 -1.42 -23.53
CA ARG A 144 1.84 -0.47 -24.65
C ARG A 144 1.67 -1.16 -26.00
N ALA A 145 2.20 -2.37 -26.17
CA ALA A 145 2.03 -3.15 -27.40
C ALA A 145 0.56 -3.51 -27.64
N LEU A 146 -0.16 -3.96 -26.60
CA LEU A 146 -1.60 -4.24 -26.68
C LEU A 146 -2.40 -2.99 -27.06
N LEU A 147 -2.11 -1.84 -26.44
CA LEU A 147 -2.78 -0.58 -26.76
C LEU A 147 -2.50 -0.12 -28.20
N ARG A 148 -1.26 -0.28 -28.69
CA ARG A 148 -0.93 0.01 -30.10
C ARG A 148 -1.70 -0.87 -31.06
N ARG A 149 -1.82 -2.17 -30.76
CA ARG A 149 -2.57 -3.13 -31.58
C ARG A 149 -4.06 -2.79 -31.60
N ALA A 150 -4.66 -2.58 -30.43
CA ALA A 150 -6.07 -2.18 -30.32
C ALA A 150 -6.36 -0.88 -31.09
N ARG A 151 -5.44 0.09 -31.06
CA ARG A 151 -5.56 1.32 -31.85
C ARG A 151 -5.48 1.06 -33.35
N ALA A 152 -4.59 0.17 -33.80
CA ALA A 152 -4.50 -0.20 -35.20
C ALA A 152 -5.77 -0.91 -35.68
N ASP A 153 -6.33 -1.81 -34.87
CA ASP A 153 -7.58 -2.52 -35.17
C ASP A 153 -8.76 -1.54 -35.29
N LEU A 154 -8.85 -0.54 -34.40
CA LEU A 154 -9.86 0.51 -34.48
C LEU A 154 -9.74 1.39 -35.73
N LEU A 155 -8.51 1.67 -36.18
CA LEU A 155 -8.29 2.42 -37.42
C LEU A 155 -8.59 1.58 -38.66
N ALA A 156 -8.29 0.28 -38.62
CA ALA A 156 -8.53 -0.65 -39.71
C ALA A 156 -10.02 -1.00 -39.88
N ALA A 157 -10.78 -1.04 -38.78
CA ALA A 157 -12.22 -1.24 -38.82
C ALA A 157 -12.98 -0.10 -39.53
N GLY A 158 -12.33 1.06 -39.69
CA GLY A 158 -12.97 2.28 -40.19
C GLY A 158 -14.02 2.81 -39.21
N PRO A 159 -14.52 4.05 -39.41
CA PRO A 159 -15.73 4.47 -38.71
C PRO A 159 -16.88 3.53 -39.12
N PRO A 160 -17.78 3.14 -38.20
CA PRO A 160 -18.95 2.38 -38.59
C PRO A 160 -19.69 3.13 -39.70
N ALA A 161 -20.14 2.43 -40.74
CA ALA A 161 -20.75 3.05 -41.93
C ALA A 161 -21.88 4.03 -41.59
N GLU A 162 -22.58 3.80 -40.47
CA GLU A 162 -23.63 4.66 -39.92
C GLU A 162 -23.13 6.06 -39.52
N ALA A 163 -21.90 6.17 -38.99
CA ALA A 163 -21.30 7.45 -38.61
C ALA A 163 -20.89 8.32 -39.82
N ILE A 164 -20.60 7.69 -40.97
CA ILE A 164 -20.33 8.43 -42.22
C ILE A 164 -21.64 8.99 -42.79
N ALA A 165 -22.74 8.24 -42.71
CA ALA A 165 -24.03 8.66 -43.27
C ALA A 165 -24.61 9.90 -42.56
N ASP A 166 -24.39 10.06 -41.25
CA ASP A 166 -24.87 11.22 -40.50
C ASP A 166 -24.04 12.49 -40.74
N LEU A 167 -22.75 12.38 -41.08
CA LEU A 167 -21.91 13.53 -41.44
C LEU A 167 -22.39 14.26 -42.70
N PHE A 168 -23.04 13.55 -43.64
CA PHE A 168 -23.61 14.15 -44.85
C PHE A 168 -25.05 14.61 -44.69
N ARG A 169 -25.73 14.28 -43.58
CA ARG A 169 -27.13 14.65 -43.34
C ARG A 169 -27.28 16.09 -42.81
N TYR A 170 -26.19 16.68 -42.29
CA TYR A 170 -26.17 18.03 -41.72
C TYR A 170 -25.34 19.06 -42.52
N ALA A 171 -24.91 18.74 -43.74
CA ALA A 171 -24.28 19.75 -44.60
C ALA A 171 -25.34 20.78 -45.04
N PRO A 172 -25.20 22.07 -44.68
CA PRO A 172 -26.11 23.11 -45.16
C PRO A 172 -25.97 23.23 -46.69
N ARG A 173 -27.11 23.30 -47.37
CA ARG A 173 -27.20 23.51 -48.82
C ARG A 173 -26.79 24.92 -49.22
#